data_AF-A0A1E7J4R6-F1
#
_entry.id   AF-A0A1E7J4R6-F1
#
_cell.length_a   1.000
_cell.length_b   1.000
_cell.length_c   1.000
_cell.angle_alpha   90.00
_cell.angle_beta   90.00
_cell.angle_gamma   90.00
#
_symmetry.space_group_name_H-M   'P 1'
#
loop_
_entity.id
_entity.type
_entity.pdbx_description
1 polymer ?
#
loop_
_entity_poly.entity_id
_entity_poly.type
_entity_poly.pdbx_seq_one_letter_code
_entity_poly.pdbx_strand_id
1 'polypeptide(L)'
;MSKYMQLTVRIRPYYRKGFKKAYPKLAHRFSYLDEAWVEGNPSFFEIAGKLDKLLYQLEGDPPFREILLKHRSALHKLYEDVEERIADWHLAEADRVLYEMEDIFDEIEAEVGRI
;
A
#
# COMPACT_ATOMS: atom_id res chain seq x y z
N MET A 1 -9.71 16.06 -25.21
CA MET A 1 -8.65 15.02 -25.19
C MET A 1 -7.94 15.00 -26.54
N SER A 2 -6.63 14.72 -26.57
CA SER A 2 -5.85 14.66 -27.82
C SER A 2 -6.24 13.41 -28.64
N LYS A 3 -6.23 13.55 -29.98
CA LYS A 3 -6.63 12.48 -30.92
C LYS A 3 -5.59 11.35 -31.02
N TYR A 4 -4.32 11.62 -30.70
CA TYR A 4 -3.21 10.69 -30.90
C TYR A 4 -2.25 10.61 -29.71
N MET A 5 -2.55 11.31 -28.61
CA MET A 5 -1.69 11.34 -27.44
C MET A 5 -2.52 11.14 -26.19
N GLN A 6 -1.97 10.37 -25.25
CA GLN A 6 -2.55 10.16 -23.94
C GLN A 6 -1.49 10.42 -22.90
N LEU A 7 -1.86 11.14 -21.83
CA LEU A 7 -1.04 11.24 -20.65
C LEU A 7 -1.31 10.03 -19.75
N THR A 8 -0.25 9.45 -19.20
CA THR A 8 -0.35 8.32 -18.27
C THR A 8 0.34 8.69 -16.97
N VAL A 9 -0.39 8.67 -15.87
CA VAL A 9 0.14 8.79 -14.52
C VAL A 9 0.32 7.38 -13.96
N ARG A 10 1.48 7.10 -13.35
CA ARG A 10 1.75 5.82 -12.68
C ARG A 10 2.48 6.07 -11.38
N ILE A 11 1.97 5.50 -10.30
CA ILE A 11 2.69 5.39 -9.03
C ILE A 11 3.61 4.17 -9.14
N ARG A 12 4.85 4.31 -8.67
CA ARG A 12 5.82 3.22 -8.67
C ARG A 12 6.48 3.12 -7.29
N PRO A 13 6.80 1.90 -6.83
CA PRO A 13 7.60 1.70 -5.64
C PRO A 13 8.99 2.32 -5.81
N TYR A 14 9.54 2.90 -4.74
CA TYR A 14 10.91 3.44 -4.71
C TYR A 14 11.74 2.88 -3.54
N TYR A 15 11.69 1.57 -3.33
CA TYR A 15 12.54 0.92 -2.33
C TYR A 15 13.97 0.73 -2.86
N ARG A 16 14.96 1.46 -2.32
CA ARG A 16 16.37 1.35 -2.74
C ARG A 16 16.92 -0.08 -2.71
N LYS A 17 16.40 -0.93 -1.82
CA LYS A 17 16.84 -2.31 -1.62
C LYS A 17 15.72 -3.35 -1.81
N GLY A 18 14.56 -2.94 -2.34
CA GLY A 18 13.36 -3.77 -2.46
C GLY A 18 12.48 -3.79 -1.20
N PHE A 19 11.21 -4.14 -1.37
CA PHE A 19 10.18 -4.15 -0.33
C PHE A 19 10.58 -5.04 0.85
N LYS A 20 11.06 -6.26 0.59
CA LYS A 20 11.56 -7.21 1.62
C LYS A 20 12.59 -6.61 2.58
N LYS A 21 13.43 -5.69 2.09
CA LYS A 21 14.49 -5.07 2.90
C LYS A 21 14.04 -3.78 3.57
N ALA A 22 13.06 -3.08 3.00
CA ALA A 22 12.51 -1.87 3.58
C ALA A 22 11.49 -2.20 4.70
N TYR A 23 10.63 -3.19 4.47
CA TYR A 23 9.54 -3.61 5.37
C TYR A 23 9.60 -5.12 5.62
N PRO A 24 10.64 -5.61 6.33
CA PRO A 24 10.90 -7.03 6.48
C PRO A 24 9.79 -7.79 7.21
N LYS A 25 9.10 -7.20 8.19
CA LYS A 25 8.07 -7.90 8.97
C LYS A 25 6.79 -8.03 8.16
N LEU A 26 6.35 -6.96 7.50
CA LEU A 26 5.25 -6.99 6.54
C LEU A 26 5.53 -7.97 5.41
N ALA A 27 6.72 -7.91 4.81
CA ALA A 27 7.11 -8.84 3.76
C ALA A 27 7.08 -10.29 4.24
N HIS A 28 7.51 -10.57 5.47
CA HIS A 28 7.42 -11.91 6.06
C HIS A 28 5.97 -12.38 6.18
N ARG A 29 5.08 -11.55 6.74
CA ARG A 29 3.66 -11.88 6.88
C ARG A 29 2.96 -12.07 5.53
N PHE A 30 3.25 -11.21 4.56
CA PHE A 30 2.71 -11.33 3.21
C PHE A 30 3.22 -12.57 2.48
N SER A 31 4.51 -12.92 2.63
CA SER A 31 5.07 -14.13 2.02
C SER A 31 4.43 -15.43 2.52
N TYR A 32 3.95 -15.47 3.78
CA TYR A 32 3.20 -16.62 4.29
C TYR A 32 1.82 -16.78 3.65
N LEU A 33 1.19 -15.69 3.20
CA LEU A 33 -0.08 -15.76 2.50
C LEU A 33 0.13 -16.22 1.06
N ASP A 34 0.97 -15.48 0.34
CA ASP A 34 1.33 -15.74 -1.05
C ASP A 34 2.58 -14.91 -1.39
N GLU A 35 3.64 -15.57 -1.84
CA GLU A 35 4.90 -14.95 -2.24
C GLU A 35 4.72 -13.89 -3.34
N ALA A 36 3.65 -14.00 -4.15
CA ALA A 36 3.30 -13.03 -5.19
C ALA A 36 3.01 -11.61 -4.63
N TRP A 37 2.61 -11.49 -3.36
CA TRP A 37 2.45 -10.19 -2.70
C TRP A 37 3.78 -9.45 -2.50
N VAL A 38 4.90 -10.14 -2.58
CA VAL A 38 6.21 -9.59 -2.22
C VAL A 38 7.15 -9.53 -3.42
N GLU A 39 7.11 -10.53 -4.31
CA GLU A 39 7.98 -10.61 -5.50
C GLU A 39 7.82 -9.41 -6.44
N GLY A 40 6.62 -8.87 -6.55
CA GLY A 40 6.34 -7.70 -7.39
C GLY A 40 6.94 -6.39 -6.88
N ASN A 41 7.52 -6.36 -5.67
CA ASN A 41 7.88 -5.12 -4.95
C ASN A 41 6.73 -4.08 -4.97
N PRO A 42 5.52 -4.42 -4.52
CA PRO A 42 4.37 -3.53 -4.67
C PRO A 42 4.59 -2.19 -3.95
N SER A 43 4.06 -1.12 -4.52
CA SER A 43 3.90 0.15 -3.81
C SER A 43 2.85 0.04 -2.71
N PHE A 44 2.91 0.92 -1.72
CA PHE A 44 1.86 1.03 -0.70
C PHE A 44 0.49 1.33 -1.28
N PHE A 45 0.44 2.15 -2.32
CA PHE A 45 -0.79 2.43 -3.04
C PHE A 45 -1.40 1.14 -3.65
N GLU A 46 -0.60 0.26 -4.24
CA GLU A 46 -1.07 -1.02 -4.77
C GLU A 46 -1.54 -1.99 -3.68
N ILE A 47 -0.90 -1.97 -2.50
CA ILE A 47 -1.33 -2.78 -1.35
C ILE A 47 -2.66 -2.23 -0.82
N ALA A 48 -2.77 -0.92 -0.62
CA ALA A 48 -3.98 -0.25 -0.13
C ALA A 48 -5.17 -0.49 -1.08
N GLY A 49 -4.97 -0.40 -2.39
CA GLY A 49 -6.01 -0.69 -3.39
C GLY A 49 -6.47 -2.15 -3.43
N LYS A 50 -5.74 -3.07 -2.78
CA LYS A 50 -6.10 -4.49 -2.65
C LYS A 50 -6.31 -4.90 -1.19
N LEU A 51 -6.46 -3.94 -0.27
CA LEU A 51 -6.50 -4.18 1.17
C LEU A 51 -7.64 -5.12 1.57
N ASP A 52 -8.82 -4.95 1.00
CA ASP A 52 -9.96 -5.84 1.30
C ASP A 52 -9.72 -7.29 0.88
N LYS A 53 -9.09 -7.50 -0.27
CA LYS A 53 -8.69 -8.84 -0.72
C LYS A 53 -7.66 -9.44 0.23
N LEU A 54 -6.68 -8.65 0.64
CA LEU A 54 -5.65 -9.07 1.59
C LEU A 54 -6.25 -9.45 2.95
N LEU A 55 -7.16 -8.63 3.48
CA LEU A 55 -7.87 -8.89 4.74
C LEU A 55 -8.72 -10.16 4.71
N TYR A 56 -9.33 -10.47 3.56
CA TYR A 56 -10.06 -11.72 3.37
C TYR A 56 -9.13 -12.93 3.39
N GLN A 57 -7.96 -12.85 2.73
CA GLN A 57 -6.96 -13.92 2.74
C GLN A 57 -6.35 -14.15 4.13
N LEU A 58 -6.35 -13.12 4.98
CA LEU A 58 -5.81 -13.15 6.34
C LEU A 58 -6.75 -13.75 7.40
N GLU A 59 -7.85 -14.41 7.01
CA GLU A 59 -8.72 -15.13 7.95
C GLU A 59 -7.96 -16.15 8.82
N GLY A 60 -6.87 -16.73 8.30
CA GLY A 60 -6.00 -17.67 9.03
C GLY A 60 -4.89 -17.06 9.90
N ASP A 61 -4.65 -15.74 9.86
CA ASP A 61 -3.70 -15.03 10.73
C ASP A 61 -4.40 -13.86 11.45
N PRO A 62 -5.23 -14.17 12.48
CA PRO A 62 -6.04 -13.16 13.17
C PRO A 62 -5.24 -11.99 13.76
N PRO A 63 -4.08 -12.19 14.41
CA PRO A 63 -3.30 -11.08 14.97
C PRO A 63 -2.88 -10.07 13.90
N PHE A 64 -2.38 -10.53 12.76
CA PHE A 64 -1.97 -9.62 11.69
C PHE A 64 -3.18 -8.96 11.01
N ARG A 65 -4.27 -9.71 10.84
CA ARG A 65 -5.54 -9.18 10.31
C ARG A 65 -6.07 -8.03 11.16
N GLU A 66 -6.04 -8.16 12.48
CA GLU A 66 -6.53 -7.14 13.42
C GLU A 66 -5.73 -5.84 13.31
N ILE A 67 -4.40 -5.93 13.17
CA ILE A 67 -3.54 -4.76 12.94
C ILE A 67 -3.96 -4.05 11.64
N LEU A 68 -4.13 -4.79 10.54
CA LEU A 68 -4.56 -4.18 9.27
C LEU A 68 -5.98 -3.61 9.35
N LEU A 69 -6.91 -4.27 10.06
CA LEU A 69 -8.27 -3.79 10.26
C LEU A 69 -8.33 -2.46 11.00
N LYS A 70 -7.47 -2.27 12.02
CA LYS A 70 -7.35 -1.01 12.76
C LYS A 70 -7.03 0.18 11.84
N HIS A 71 -6.19 -0.05 10.84
CA HIS A 71 -5.73 0.97 9.90
C HIS A 71 -6.56 1.05 8.60
N ARG A 72 -7.50 0.11 8.39
CA ARG A 72 -8.25 -0.05 7.13
C ARG A 72 -8.93 1.23 6.66
N SER A 73 -9.68 1.88 7.55
CA SER A 73 -10.44 3.08 7.19
C SER A 73 -9.52 4.22 6.75
N ALA A 74 -8.35 4.36 7.37
CA ALA A 74 -7.40 5.41 7.03
C ALA A 74 -6.72 5.12 5.68
N LEU A 75 -6.28 3.88 5.46
CA LEU A 75 -5.68 3.45 4.19
C LEU A 75 -6.64 3.59 3.00
N HIS A 76 -7.93 3.22 3.16
CA HIS A 76 -8.93 3.42 2.12
C HIS A 76 -9.13 4.89 1.79
N LYS A 77 -9.25 5.73 2.81
CA LYS A 77 -9.40 7.17 2.61
C LYS A 77 -8.20 7.75 1.85
N LEU A 78 -6.97 7.42 2.25
CA LEU A 78 -5.76 7.88 1.57
C LEU A 78 -5.68 7.36 0.12
N TYR A 79 -6.11 6.12 -0.12
CA TYR A 79 -6.18 5.56 -1.47
C TYR A 79 -7.13 6.37 -2.36
N GLU A 80 -8.37 6.62 -1.89
CA GLU A 80 -9.36 7.44 -2.60
C GLU A 80 -8.86 8.88 -2.82
N ASP A 81 -8.25 9.48 -1.79
CA ASP A 81 -7.66 10.82 -1.83
C ASP A 81 -6.56 10.95 -2.91
N VAL A 82 -5.73 9.92 -3.09
CA VAL A 82 -4.72 9.86 -4.15
C VAL A 82 -5.36 9.72 -5.53
N GLU A 83 -6.37 8.85 -5.68
CA GLU A 83 -7.07 8.67 -6.95
C GLU A 83 -7.77 9.96 -7.41
N GLU A 84 -8.45 10.66 -6.50
CA GLU A 84 -9.11 11.94 -6.77
C GLU A 84 -8.10 12.99 -7.23
N ARG A 85 -6.99 13.17 -6.50
CA ARG A 85 -5.95 14.15 -6.85
C ARG A 85 -5.27 13.84 -8.18
N ILE A 86 -5.09 12.56 -8.52
CA ILE A 86 -4.56 12.17 -9.83
C ILE A 86 -5.58 12.49 -10.93
N ALA A 87 -6.86 12.21 -10.71
CA ALA A 87 -7.93 12.51 -11.68
C ALA A 87 -8.02 14.01 -11.96
N ASP A 88 -7.85 14.84 -10.93
CA ASP A 88 -7.88 16.30 -11.01
C ASP A 88 -6.53 16.95 -11.40
N TRP A 89 -5.51 16.14 -11.73
CA TRP A 89 -4.17 16.60 -12.09
C TRP A 89 -3.40 17.35 -10.98
N HIS A 90 -3.81 17.21 -9.72
CA HIS A 90 -3.13 17.75 -8.55
C HIS A 90 -1.98 16.83 -8.08
N LEU A 91 -1.01 16.57 -8.97
CA LEU A 91 0.04 15.56 -8.76
C LEU A 91 0.95 15.85 -7.56
N ALA A 92 1.22 17.13 -7.26
CA ALA A 92 2.03 17.50 -6.09
C ALA A 92 1.30 17.23 -4.76
N GLU A 93 -0.04 17.31 -4.76
CA GLU A 93 -0.84 16.96 -3.60
C GLU A 93 -0.99 15.45 -3.47
N ALA A 94 -1.16 14.75 -4.59
CA ALA A 94 -1.15 13.28 -4.59
C ALA A 94 0.15 12.73 -3.99
N ASP A 95 1.30 13.32 -4.34
CA ASP A 95 2.61 12.96 -3.77
C ASP A 95 2.65 13.14 -2.24
N ARG A 96 2.05 14.22 -1.71
CA ARG A 96 1.93 14.44 -0.25
C ARG A 96 1.10 13.35 0.43
N VAL A 97 -0.03 12.97 -0.15
CA VAL A 97 -0.88 11.92 0.41
C VAL A 97 -0.18 10.55 0.36
N LEU A 98 0.69 10.31 -0.62
CA LEU A 98 1.53 9.10 -0.64
C LEU A 98 2.50 9.03 0.54
N TYR A 99 3.05 10.16 1.00
CA TYR A 99 3.86 10.19 2.23
C TYR A 99 3.02 9.88 3.47
N GLU A 100 1.79 10.41 3.57
CA GLU A 100 0.89 10.07 4.67
C GLU A 100 0.54 8.57 4.67
N MET A 101 0.46 7.95 3.49
CA MET A 101 0.27 6.50 3.37
C MET A 101 1.51 5.72 3.84
N GLU A 102 2.72 6.19 3.51
CA GLU A 102 3.97 5.63 4.01
C GLU A 102 4.02 5.64 5.55
N ASP A 103 3.61 6.75 6.19
CA ASP A 103 3.56 6.86 7.65
C ASP A 103 2.68 5.77 8.29
N ILE A 104 1.51 5.46 7.71
CA ILE A 104 0.65 4.38 8.21
C ILE A 104 1.32 3.01 8.05
N PHE A 105 2.01 2.76 6.94
CA PHE A 105 2.73 1.49 6.74
C PHE A 105 3.91 1.35 7.69
N ASP A 106 4.59 2.44 8.06
CA ASP A 106 5.61 2.47 9.10
C ASP A 106 5.02 2.10 10.48
N GLU A 107 3.85 2.63 10.81
CA GLU A 107 3.12 2.26 12.03
C GLU A 107 2.75 0.77 12.04
N ILE A 108 2.22 0.24 10.93
CA ILE A 108 1.87 -1.16 10.79
C ILE A 108 3.13 -2.05 10.96
N GLU A 109 4.24 -1.73 10.30
CA GLU A 109 5.51 -2.48 10.43
C GLU A 109 6.03 -2.48 11.87
N ALA A 110 5.83 -1.38 12.61
CA ALA A 110 6.15 -1.31 14.03
C ALA A 110 5.24 -2.21 14.87
N GLU A 111 3.92 -2.20 14.64
CA GLU A 111 2.94 -3.02 15.34
C GLU A 111 3.12 -4.52 15.08
N VAL A 112 3.35 -4.92 13.83
CA VAL A 112 3.62 -6.32 13.46
C VAL A 112 4.84 -6.87 14.18
N GLY A 113 5.82 -6.02 14.51
CA GLY A 113 7.01 -6.43 15.27
C GLY A 113 6.77 -6.74 16.74
N ARG A 114 5.55 -6.52 17.25
CA ARG A 114 5.18 -6.74 18.66
C ARG A 114 4.36 -8.01 18.87
N ILE A 115 3.99 -8.71 17.80
CA ILE A 115 3.19 -9.95 17.79
C ILE A 115 3.99 -11.17 17.37
#